data_AF-A0A2X2YEB4-F1
#
_entry.id   AF-A0A2X2YEB4-F1
#
_cell.length_a   1.000
_cell.length_b   1.000
_cell.length_c   1.000
_cell.angle_alpha   90.00
_cell.angle_beta   90.00
_cell.angle_gamma   90.00
#
_symmetry.space_group_name_H-M   'P 1'
#
loop_
_entity.id
_entity.type
_entity.pdbx_description
1 polymer ?
#
loop_
_entity_poly.entity_id
_entity_poly.type
_entity_poly.pdbx_seq_one_letter_code
_entity_poly.pdbx_strand_id
1 'polypeptide(L)'
;MITETELNVLKVMAEKDINWNWMNLDRTLSMKIIPGFSNVVNIVNKLASEGLVNIEDSGHKSMPHYHVSEQGYRRLKKREFIILVLTATHHSNRSEHRFGLHQRK
;
A
#
# COMPACT_ATOMS: atom_id res chain seq x y z
N MET A 1 -6.29 -0.25 -12.95
CA MET A 1 -6.56 0.48 -11.69
C MET A 1 -6.50 -0.49 -10.52
N ILE A 2 -5.65 -0.20 -9.54
CA ILE A 2 -5.53 -1.01 -8.31
C ILE A 2 -6.59 -0.64 -7.27
N THR A 3 -7.08 -1.63 -6.52
CA THR A 3 -8.02 -1.51 -5.40
C THR A 3 -7.28 -1.22 -4.10
N GLU A 4 -8.04 -0.91 -3.04
CA GLU A 4 -7.49 -0.76 -1.70
C GLU A 4 -6.87 -2.06 -1.16
N THR A 5 -7.49 -3.21 -1.44
CA THR A 5 -6.93 -4.52 -1.07
C THR A 5 -5.57 -4.75 -1.72
N GLU A 6 -5.45 -4.52 -3.02
CA GLU A 6 -4.18 -4.66 -3.75
C GLU A 6 -3.13 -3.67 -3.24
N LEU A 7 -3.54 -2.44 -2.91
CA LEU A 7 -2.66 -1.45 -2.29
C LEU A 7 -2.18 -1.87 -0.90
N ASN A 8 -3.03 -2.48 -0.08
CA ASN A 8 -2.65 -2.96 1.25
C ASN A 8 -1.68 -4.15 1.16
N VAL A 9 -1.86 -5.05 0.18
CA VAL A 9 -0.87 -6.10 -0.10
C VAL A 9 0.47 -5.50 -0.52
N LEU A 10 0.48 -4.50 -1.40
CA LEU A 10 1.69 -3.80 -1.82
C LEU A 10 2.43 -3.14 -0.63
N LYS A 11 1.69 -2.55 0.32
CA LYS A 11 2.26 -1.99 1.55
C LYS A 11 2.95 -3.06 2.39
N VAL A 12 2.31 -4.21 2.60
CA VAL A 12 2.89 -5.32 3.37
C VAL A 12 4.16 -5.83 2.72
N MET A 13 4.17 -6.00 1.39
CA MET A 13 5.38 -6.40 0.66
C MET A 13 6.51 -5.37 0.85
N ALA A 14 6.19 -4.07 0.90
CA ALA A 14 7.17 -3.00 1.04
C ALA A 14 7.76 -2.87 2.46
N GLU A 15 7.19 -3.52 3.49
CA GLU A 15 7.69 -3.45 4.87
C GLU A 15 9.04 -4.13 5.05
N LYS A 16 9.35 -5.13 4.21
CA LYS A 16 10.58 -5.92 4.29
C LYS A 16 11.11 -6.19 2.89
N ASP A 17 12.41 -6.00 2.73
CA ASP A 17 13.12 -6.42 1.53
C ASP A 17 13.54 -7.89 1.65
N ILE A 18 12.62 -8.77 1.29
CA ILE A 18 12.81 -10.22 1.30
C ILE A 18 12.27 -10.84 0.01
N ASN A 19 12.70 -12.05 -0.29
CA ASN A 19 12.17 -12.85 -1.38
C ASN A 19 10.75 -13.34 -1.04
N TRP A 20 9.75 -12.51 -1.28
CA TRP A 20 8.35 -12.92 -1.12
C TRP A 20 8.03 -14.03 -2.11
N ASN A 21 7.17 -14.96 -1.71
CA ASN A 21 6.49 -15.90 -2.58
C ASN A 21 5.03 -15.97 -2.12
N TRP A 22 4.18 -16.72 -2.83
CA TRP A 22 2.76 -16.76 -2.48
C TRP A 22 2.51 -17.23 -1.04
N MET A 23 3.32 -18.18 -0.55
CA MET A 23 3.12 -18.81 0.76
C MET A 23 3.51 -17.88 1.92
N ASN A 24 4.70 -17.28 1.87
CA ASN A 24 5.14 -16.39 2.96
C ASN A 24 4.34 -15.06 2.95
N LEU A 25 3.87 -14.62 1.79
CA LEU A 25 3.01 -13.44 1.66
C LEU A 25 1.61 -13.73 2.20
N ASP A 26 0.96 -14.82 1.79
CA ASP A 26 -0.36 -15.23 2.28
C ASP A 26 -0.40 -15.38 3.81
N ARG A 27 0.62 -16.06 4.36
CA ARG A 27 0.76 -16.21 5.82
C ARG A 27 0.91 -14.86 6.51
N THR A 28 1.73 -13.97 5.96
CA THR A 28 1.96 -12.64 6.55
C THR A 28 0.71 -11.77 6.51
N LEU A 29 0.00 -11.77 5.39
CA LEU A 29 -1.27 -11.05 5.22
C LEU A 29 -2.32 -11.57 6.22
N SER A 30 -2.41 -12.89 6.40
CA SER A 30 -3.30 -13.53 7.37
C SER A 30 -2.96 -13.14 8.81
N MET A 31 -1.67 -13.20 9.17
CA MET A 31 -1.21 -12.81 10.52
C MET A 31 -1.44 -11.33 10.82
N LYS A 32 -1.40 -10.47 9.80
CA LYS A 32 -1.69 -9.03 9.92
C LYS A 32 -3.17 -8.69 9.83
N ILE A 33 -4.04 -9.68 9.59
CA ILE A 33 -5.49 -9.51 9.45
C ILE A 33 -5.79 -8.45 8.38
N ILE A 34 -5.10 -8.53 7.24
CA ILE A 34 -5.37 -7.64 6.11
C ILE A 34 -6.78 -7.98 5.58
N PRO A 35 -7.70 -7.01 5.44
CA PRO A 35 -9.06 -7.31 5.01
C PRO A 35 -9.13 -7.56 3.50
N GLY A 36 -9.94 -8.54 3.11
CA GLY A 36 -10.38 -8.75 1.73
C GLY A 36 -9.35 -9.30 0.75
N PHE A 37 -8.13 -9.64 1.19
CA PHE A 37 -7.22 -10.40 0.34
C PHE A 37 -7.69 -11.87 0.30
N SER A 38 -7.61 -12.49 -0.87
CA SER A 38 -7.94 -13.91 -1.06
C SER A 38 -6.84 -14.59 -1.87
N ASN A 39 -6.98 -14.63 -3.18
CA ASN A 39 -5.97 -15.22 -4.06
C ASN A 39 -4.79 -14.26 -4.22
N VAL A 40 -3.75 -14.48 -3.40
CA VAL A 40 -2.49 -13.72 -3.42
C VAL A 40 -1.84 -13.71 -4.79
N VAL A 41 -1.86 -14.84 -5.51
CA VAL A 41 -1.25 -14.94 -6.85
C VAL A 41 -1.96 -14.00 -7.84
N ASN A 42 -3.30 -13.96 -7.82
CA ASN A 42 -4.06 -13.05 -8.68
C ASN A 42 -3.77 -11.58 -8.35
N ILE A 43 -3.67 -11.25 -7.06
CA ILE A 43 -3.33 -9.89 -6.62
C ILE A 43 -1.93 -9.50 -7.08
N VAL A 44 -0.94 -10.36 -6.89
CA VAL A 44 0.45 -10.12 -7.31
C VAL A 44 0.55 -9.98 -8.83
N ASN A 45 -0.13 -10.84 -9.60
CA ASN A 45 -0.16 -10.72 -11.06
C ASN A 45 -0.77 -9.40 -11.53
N LYS A 46 -1.84 -8.94 -10.86
CA LYS A 46 -2.44 -7.63 -11.14
C LYS A 46 -1.49 -6.48 -10.80
N LEU A 47 -0.84 -6.53 -9.64
CA LEU A 47 0.19 -5.55 -9.26
C LEU A 47 1.36 -5.53 -10.24
N ALA A 48 1.79 -6.69 -10.74
CA ALA A 48 2.84 -6.81 -11.74
C ALA A 48 2.42 -6.26 -13.10
N SER A 49 1.17 -6.52 -13.54
CA SER A 49 0.63 -5.93 -14.77
C SER A 49 0.55 -4.39 -14.75
N GLU A 50 0.47 -3.82 -13.54
CA GLU A 50 0.49 -2.37 -13.31
C GLU A 50 1.92 -1.83 -13.08
N GLY A 51 2.94 -2.69 -13.20
CA GLY A 51 4.35 -2.35 -13.03
C GLY A 51 4.81 -2.14 -11.58
N LEU A 52 3.98 -2.49 -10.59
CA LEU A 52 4.24 -2.20 -9.16
C LEU A 52 5.00 -3.32 -8.44
N VAL A 53 5.01 -4.52 -9.01
CA VAL A 53 5.69 -5.71 -8.47
C VAL A 53 6.45 -6.40 -9.60
N ASN A 54 7.69 -6.81 -9.33
CA ASN A 54 8.47 -7.67 -10.18
C ASN A 54 8.26 -9.13 -9.76
N ILE A 55 8.18 -10.03 -10.74
CA ILE A 55 8.11 -11.48 -10.54
C ILE A 55 9.38 -12.08 -11.15
N GLU A 56 10.17 -12.73 -10.33
CA GLU A 56 11.50 -13.25 -10.69
C GLU A 56 11.53 -14.78 -10.54
N ASP A 57 12.27 -15.44 -11.42
CA ASP A 57 12.48 -16.89 -11.31
C ASP A 57 13.31 -17.20 -10.06
N SER A 58 12.82 -18.13 -9.25
CA SER A 58 13.50 -18.62 -8.04
C SER A 58 14.25 -19.93 -8.27
N GLY A 59 14.19 -20.49 -9.49
CA GLY A 59 14.56 -21.87 -9.78
C GLY A 59 13.43 -22.88 -9.45
N HIS A 60 12.33 -22.43 -8.85
CA HIS A 60 11.13 -23.22 -8.59
C HIS A 60 9.92 -22.59 -9.29
N LYS A 61 9.51 -23.17 -10.43
CA LYS A 61 8.45 -22.63 -11.31
C LYS A 61 7.12 -22.32 -10.61
N SER A 62 6.77 -23.04 -9.55
CA SER A 62 5.54 -22.83 -8.76
C SER A 62 5.68 -21.82 -7.61
N MET A 63 6.88 -21.34 -7.34
CA MET A 63 7.21 -20.40 -6.26
C MET A 63 8.22 -19.34 -6.72
N PRO A 64 7.88 -18.51 -7.73
CA PRO A 64 8.70 -17.37 -8.08
C PRO A 64 8.87 -16.40 -6.90
N HIS A 65 9.86 -15.53 -7.00
CA HIS A 65 10.08 -14.45 -6.04
C HIS A 65 9.34 -13.18 -6.47
N TYR A 66 8.77 -12.47 -5.50
CA TYR A 66 8.07 -11.21 -5.71
C TYR A 66 8.81 -10.07 -5.02
N HIS A 67 9.04 -8.97 -5.74
CA HIS A 67 9.68 -7.77 -5.20
C HIS A 67 8.87 -6.53 -5.56
N VAL A 68 8.77 -5.57 -4.64
CA VAL A 68 8.15 -4.28 -4.95
C VAL A 68 9.06 -3.54 -5.93
N SER A 69 8.51 -3.10 -7.07
CA SER A 69 9.29 -2.37 -8.06
C SER A 69 9.58 -0.93 -7.57
N GLU A 70 10.50 -0.24 -8.23
CA GLU A 70 10.74 1.18 -7.97
C GLU A 70 9.45 2.01 -8.14
N GLN A 71 8.62 1.68 -9.15
CA GLN A 71 7.32 2.31 -9.36
C GLN A 71 6.35 2.02 -8.20
N GLY A 72 6.37 0.80 -7.68
CA GLY A 72 5.63 0.40 -6.47
C GLY A 72 5.97 1.28 -5.27
N TYR A 73 7.26 1.45 -4.97
CA TYR A 73 7.70 2.33 -3.88
C TYR A 73 7.33 3.80 -4.12
N ARG A 74 7.50 4.31 -5.35
CA ARG A 74 7.06 5.69 -5.69
C ARG A 74 5.56 5.88 -5.49
N ARG A 75 4.76 4.86 -5.84
CA ARG A 75 3.30 4.88 -5.66
C ARG A 75 2.91 4.96 -4.18
N LEU A 76 3.59 4.23 -3.30
CA LEU A 76 3.37 4.27 -1.85
C LEU A 76 3.76 5.63 -1.25
N LYS A 77 4.95 6.16 -1.59
CA LYS A 77 5.43 7.48 -1.11
C LYS A 77 4.50 8.63 -1.52
N LYS A 78 4.00 8.63 -2.76
CA LYS A 78 3.06 9.65 -3.25
C LYS A 78 1.77 9.68 -2.43
N ARG A 79 1.31 8.53 -1.92
CA ARG A 79 0.08 8.46 -1.12
C ARG A 79 0.29 8.95 0.31
N GLU A 80 1.42 8.63 0.94
CA GLU A 80 1.77 9.15 2.27
C GLU A 80 1.87 10.67 2.27
N PHE A 81 2.50 11.24 1.24
CA PHE A 81 2.58 12.69 1.06
C PHE A 81 1.18 13.34 0.91
N ILE A 82 0.30 12.73 0.11
CA ILE A 82 -1.09 13.24 -0.05
C ILE A 82 -1.86 13.19 1.27
N ILE A 83 -1.73 12.10 2.04
CA ILE A 83 -2.41 11.98 3.34
C ILE A 83 -1.90 13.05 4.31
N LEU A 84 -0.59 13.27 4.37
CA LEU A 84 0.02 14.30 5.23
C LEU A 84 -0.49 15.70 4.89
N VAL A 85 -0.57 16.05 3.60
CA VAL A 85 -1.09 17.36 3.16
C VAL A 85 -2.58 17.51 3.52
N LEU A 86 -3.37 16.47 3.33
CA LEU A 86 -4.81 16.50 3.64
C LEU A 86 -5.07 16.61 5.15
N THR A 87 -4.30 15.90 6.00
CA THR A 87 -4.46 16.00 7.46
C THR A 87 -3.99 17.35 8.00
N ALA A 88 -2.88 17.88 7.49
CA ALA A 88 -2.38 19.20 7.86
C ALA A 88 -3.37 20.32 7.49
N THR A 89 -3.94 20.26 6.29
CA THR A 89 -4.95 21.24 5.85
C THR A 89 -6.27 21.12 6.62
N HIS A 90 -6.71 19.90 6.95
CA HIS A 90 -7.91 19.70 7.78
C HIS A 90 -7.72 20.24 9.21
N HIS A 91 -6.51 20.12 9.78
CA HIS A 91 -6.19 20.70 11.09
C HIS A 91 -6.17 22.24 11.05
N SER A 92 -5.60 22.84 9.99
CA SER A 92 -5.57 24.30 9.78
C SER A 92 -6.97 24.91 9.64
N ASN A 93 -7.86 24.25 8.90
CA ASN A 93 -9.24 24.75 8.69
C ASN A 93 -10.11 24.67 9.96
N ARG A 94 -9.78 23.77 10.90
CA ARG A 94 -10.52 23.62 12.17
C ARG A 94 -10.11 24.66 13.22
N SER A 95 -8.89 25.21 13.15
CA SER A 95 -8.43 26.31 14.01
C SER A 95 -9.05 27.66 13.63
N GLU A 96 -9.32 27.92 12.35
CA GLU A 96 -9.90 29.21 11.92
C GLU A 96 -11.38 29.35 12.30
N HIS A 97 -12.13 28.24 12.33
CA HIS A 97 -13.55 28.26 12.70
C HIS A 97 -13.83 28.51 14.20
N ARG A 98 -12.82 28.43 15.08
CA ARG A 98 -12.98 28.70 16.53
C ARG A 98 -12.67 30.14 16.93
N PHE A 99 -12.04 30.93 16.08
CA PHE A 99 -11.68 32.33 16.39
C PHE A 99 -12.64 33.38 15.80
N GLY A 100 -13.64 32.99 15.00
CA GLY A 100 -14.58 33.91 14.35
C GLY A 100 -15.84 34.30 15.13
N LEU A 101 -16.10 33.74 16.32
CA LEU A 101 -17.38 33.91 17.04
C LEU A 101 -17.38 34.93 18.19
N HIS A 102 -16.30 35.69 18.39
CA HIS A 102 -16.19 36.62 19.53
C HIS A 102 -15.77 38.04 19.18
N GLN A 103 -16.29 38.62 18.10
CA GLN A 103 -16.18 40.06 17.84
C GLN A 103 -17.47 40.61 17.19
N ARG A 104 -18.56 40.71 17.98
CA ARG A 104 -19.61 41.71 17.78
C ARG A 104 -20.07 42.19 19.15
N LYS A 105 -19.58 43.35 19.57
CA LYS A 105 -20.24 44.22 20.55
C LYS A 105 -21.16 45.16 19.78
#